data_AF-A0A354JWB3-F1
#
_entry.id   AF-A0A354JWB3-F1
#
_cell.length_a   1.000
_cell.length_b   1.000
_cell.length_c   1.000
_cell.angle_alpha   90.00
_cell.angle_beta   90.00
_cell.angle_gamma   90.00
#
_symmetry.space_group_name_H-M   'P 1'
#
loop_
_entity.id
_entity.type
_entity.pdbx_description
1 polymer ?
#
loop_
_entity_poly.entity_id
_entity_poly.type
_entity_poly.pdbx_seq_one_letter_code
_entity_poly.pdbx_strand_id
1 'polypeptide(L)'
;MIEPIKMVLKHFGIALLTVAIGIAITSCKSSPRNEDNPSQPAADTLSTLVKFDNAIFPTPSPWQVIKLIQKNNIPFSESYINNASNYQQYTTSFKQAVNLGIYGIDLSYLNIYDKTQESLQYLGIIKKLSDQLRITESFDEQIFERIENNIENKDSLVKIISDAYANSDLYLKKNERY
;
A
#
# COMPACT_ATOMS: atom_id res chain seq x y z
N MET A 1 -71.25 6.52 25.49
CA MET A 1 -70.46 7.49 24.71
C MET A 1 -68.96 7.11 24.74
N ILE A 2 -68.59 5.86 24.41
CA ILE A 2 -67.19 5.35 24.50
C ILE A 2 -66.80 4.45 23.30
N GLU A 3 -67.77 3.93 22.56
CA GLU A 3 -67.60 3.12 21.33
C GLU A 3 -66.78 3.78 20.21
N PRO A 4 -66.98 5.06 19.81
CA PRO A 4 -66.33 5.61 18.62
C PRO A 4 -64.82 5.84 18.80
N ILE A 5 -64.35 5.99 20.04
CA ILE A 5 -62.95 6.30 20.35
C ILE A 5 -62.04 5.06 20.22
N LYS A 6 -62.54 3.88 20.63
CA LYS A 6 -61.79 2.61 20.49
C LYS A 6 -61.64 2.19 19.04
N MET A 7 -62.62 2.52 18.20
CA MET A 7 -62.58 2.24 16.76
C MET A 7 -61.54 3.11 16.05
N VAL A 8 -61.45 4.41 16.35
CA VAL A 8 -60.44 5.31 15.76
C VAL A 8 -59.03 4.90 16.18
N LEU A 9 -58.80 4.48 17.43
CA LEU A 9 -57.49 4.03 17.92
C LEU A 9 -57.00 2.73 17.23
N LYS A 10 -57.93 1.80 16.93
CA LYS A 10 -57.61 0.54 16.23
C LYS A 10 -57.26 0.79 14.76
N HIS A 11 -57.94 1.73 14.08
CA HIS A 11 -57.63 2.09 12.70
C HIS A 11 -56.32 2.91 12.61
N PHE A 12 -56.01 3.74 13.60
CA PHE A 12 -54.74 4.46 13.68
C PHE A 12 -53.54 3.50 13.90
N GLY A 13 -53.71 2.46 14.73
CA GLY A 13 -52.68 1.44 14.96
C GLY A 13 -52.42 0.55 13.74
N ILE A 14 -53.45 0.23 12.96
CA ILE A 14 -53.31 -0.55 11.71
C ILE A 14 -52.70 0.31 10.60
N ALA A 15 -53.05 1.60 10.51
CA ALA A 15 -52.45 2.54 9.56
C ALA A 15 -50.96 2.80 9.84
N LEU A 16 -50.53 2.79 11.11
CA LEU A 16 -49.11 2.93 11.48
C LEU A 16 -48.27 1.70 11.10
N LEU A 17 -48.86 0.50 11.16
CA LEU A 17 -48.15 -0.76 10.84
C LEU A 17 -47.98 -0.96 9.32
N THR A 18 -48.90 -0.44 8.50
CA THR A 18 -48.80 -0.52 7.03
C THR A 18 -47.85 0.50 6.42
N VAL A 19 -47.58 1.64 7.08
CA VAL A 19 -46.61 2.64 6.61
C VAL A 19 -45.16 2.18 6.88
N ALA A 20 -44.92 1.38 7.91
CA ALA A 20 -43.58 0.85 8.24
C ALA A 20 -43.07 -0.21 7.26
N ILE A 21 -43.95 -0.87 6.49
CA ILE A 21 -43.60 -1.91 5.51
C ILE A 21 -43.43 -1.32 4.08
N GLY A 22 -43.89 -0.09 3.84
CA GLY A 22 -43.83 0.58 2.53
C GLY A 22 -42.50 1.26 2.18
N ILE A 23 -41.54 1.34 3.12
CA ILE A 23 -40.26 2.06 2.91
C ILE A 23 -39.13 1.10 2.44
N ALA A 24 -39.39 -0.21 2.34
CA ALA A 24 -38.37 -1.20 2.01
C ALA A 24 -38.13 -1.45 0.50
N ILE A 25 -38.79 -0.73 -0.43
CA ILE A 25 -38.69 -1.01 -1.88
C ILE A 25 -38.43 0.19 -2.80
N THR A 26 -37.90 1.30 -2.30
CA THR A 26 -37.43 2.40 -3.18
C THR A 26 -35.92 2.62 -3.08
N SER A 27 -35.15 1.68 -3.60
CA SER A 27 -33.81 1.97 -4.13
C SER A 27 -33.53 1.11 -5.36
N CYS A 28 -34.24 1.44 -6.44
CA CYS A 28 -33.81 1.13 -7.80
C CYS A 28 -33.63 2.47 -8.51
N LYS A 29 -32.44 3.05 -8.38
CA LYS A 29 -31.99 4.14 -9.25
C LYS A 29 -31.36 3.49 -10.47
N SER A 30 -32.14 3.30 -11.53
CA SER A 30 -31.64 2.93 -12.85
C SER A 30 -30.85 4.11 -13.41
N SER A 31 -29.53 4.08 -13.22
CA SER A 31 -28.61 4.97 -13.93
C SER A 31 -28.21 4.29 -15.25
N PRO A 32 -28.20 5.00 -16.40
CA PRO A 32 -27.68 4.44 -17.63
C PRO A 32 -26.22 4.07 -17.42
N ARG A 33 -25.92 2.80 -17.70
CA ARG A 33 -24.59 2.23 -17.67
C ARG A 33 -23.84 2.73 -18.90
N ASN A 34 -23.19 3.88 -18.78
CA ASN A 34 -22.05 4.19 -19.63
C ASN A 34 -20.89 3.35 -19.12
N GLU A 35 -20.69 2.21 -19.78
CA GLU A 35 -19.41 1.51 -19.77
C GLU A 35 -18.41 2.39 -20.51
N ASP A 36 -17.82 3.31 -19.76
CA ASP A 36 -16.49 3.80 -20.06
C ASP A 36 -15.72 3.74 -18.74
N ASN A 37 -15.43 2.51 -18.34
CA ASN A 37 -14.40 2.24 -17.36
C ASN A 37 -13.11 2.37 -18.17
N PRO A 38 -12.32 3.45 -18.03
CA PRO A 38 -10.97 3.42 -18.56
C PRO A 38 -10.33 2.27 -17.79
N SER A 39 -10.12 1.18 -18.50
CA SER A 39 -9.44 -0.02 -18.03
C SER A 39 -8.41 0.44 -17.02
N GLN A 40 -8.65 0.14 -15.73
CA GLN A 40 -7.58 0.16 -14.76
C GLN A 40 -6.46 -0.59 -15.47
N PRO A 41 -5.31 0.05 -15.74
CA PRO A 41 -4.27 -0.65 -16.47
C PRO A 41 -4.02 -1.88 -15.63
N ALA A 42 -4.34 -3.05 -16.21
CA ALA A 42 -4.01 -4.33 -15.64
C ALA A 42 -2.58 -4.16 -15.17
N ALA A 43 -2.36 -4.25 -13.86
CA ALA A 43 -1.09 -3.95 -13.25
C ALA A 43 -0.04 -4.74 -14.02
N ASP A 44 0.64 -4.06 -14.94
CA ASP A 44 1.71 -4.62 -15.74
C ASP A 44 2.88 -4.66 -14.77
N THR A 45 2.74 -5.66 -13.90
CA THR A 45 3.60 -5.92 -12.78
C THR A 45 4.80 -6.53 -13.43
N LEU A 46 5.73 -5.67 -13.86
CA LEU A 46 7.11 -6.04 -14.08
C LEU A 46 7.65 -6.55 -12.75
N SER A 47 7.31 -7.81 -12.47
CA SER A 47 7.89 -8.63 -11.44
C SER A 47 9.32 -8.82 -11.89
N THR A 48 10.29 -8.33 -11.13
CA THR A 48 11.68 -8.67 -11.42
C THR A 48 11.81 -10.18 -11.23
N LEU A 49 12.23 -10.86 -12.30
CA LEU A 49 12.49 -12.29 -12.26
C LEU A 49 13.87 -12.48 -11.61
N VAL A 50 13.89 -12.82 -10.32
CA VAL A 50 15.13 -13.14 -9.63
C VAL A 50 15.44 -14.61 -9.89
N LYS A 51 16.59 -14.88 -10.52
CA LYS A 51 17.11 -16.23 -10.69
C LYS A 51 17.91 -16.61 -9.45
N PHE A 52 17.35 -17.51 -8.64
CA PHE A 52 18.02 -18.08 -7.48
C PHE A 52 18.00 -19.60 -7.60
N ASP A 53 19.18 -20.21 -7.66
CA ASP A 53 19.35 -21.67 -7.71
C ASP A 53 18.47 -22.36 -8.78
N ASN A 54 18.54 -21.87 -10.03
CA ASN A 54 17.73 -22.29 -11.18
C ASN A 54 16.21 -22.07 -11.10
N ALA A 55 15.69 -21.51 -10.01
CA ALA A 55 14.31 -21.07 -9.92
C ALA A 55 14.19 -19.58 -10.28
N ILE A 56 13.10 -19.24 -10.97
CA ILE A 56 12.75 -17.87 -11.30
C ILE A 56 11.61 -17.45 -10.38
N PHE A 57 11.86 -16.47 -9.52
CA PHE A 57 10.84 -15.93 -8.63
C PHE A 57 10.42 -14.54 -9.08
N PRO A 58 9.10 -14.28 -9.26
CA PRO A 58 8.61 -12.92 -9.40
C PRO A 58 8.76 -12.21 -8.05
N THR A 59 9.57 -11.16 -7.97
CA THR A 59 9.57 -10.30 -6.79
C THR A 59 8.41 -9.31 -6.87
N PRO A 60 7.53 -9.26 -5.85
CA PRO A 60 6.48 -8.26 -5.82
C PRO A 60 7.09 -6.87 -5.63
N SER A 61 6.50 -5.86 -6.26
CA SER A 61 6.90 -4.49 -5.98
C SER A 61 6.48 -4.07 -4.56
N PRO A 62 7.16 -3.09 -3.93
CA PRO A 62 6.76 -2.58 -2.61
C PRO A 62 5.28 -2.23 -2.52
N TRP A 63 4.72 -1.57 -3.54
CA TRP A 63 3.27 -1.29 -3.64
C TRP A 63 2.40 -2.54 -3.50
N GLN A 64 2.75 -3.65 -4.15
CA GLN A 64 1.97 -4.87 -4.09
C GLN A 64 1.99 -5.48 -2.69
N VAL A 65 3.16 -5.49 -2.04
CA VAL A 65 3.29 -5.95 -0.65
C VAL A 65 2.38 -5.12 0.26
N ILE A 66 2.44 -3.80 0.15
CA ILE A 66 1.62 -2.89 0.95
C ILE A 66 0.13 -3.08 0.69
N LYS A 67 -0.29 -3.23 -0.57
CA LYS A 67 -1.69 -3.50 -0.90
C LYS A 67 -2.19 -4.82 -0.34
N LEU A 68 -1.34 -5.85 -0.31
CA LEU A 68 -1.69 -7.13 0.34
C LEU A 68 -1.87 -6.96 1.84
N ILE A 69 -0.99 -6.22 2.52
CA ILE A 69 -1.08 -5.94 3.96
C ILE A 69 -2.39 -5.20 4.29
N GLN A 70 -2.68 -4.12 3.55
CA GLN A 70 -3.92 -3.34 3.71
C GLN A 70 -5.17 -4.18 3.41
N LYS A 71 -5.18 -4.92 2.30
CA LYS A 71 -6.33 -5.74 1.87
C LYS A 71 -6.70 -6.82 2.89
N ASN A 72 -5.71 -7.40 3.55
CA ASN A 72 -5.91 -8.45 4.54
C ASN A 72 -6.11 -7.91 5.97
N ASN A 73 -6.13 -6.59 6.16
CA ASN A 73 -6.22 -5.94 7.47
C ASN A 73 -5.22 -6.51 8.49
N ILE A 74 -3.99 -6.77 8.04
CA ILE A 74 -2.93 -7.26 8.92
C ILE A 74 -2.67 -6.15 9.96
N PRO A 75 -2.65 -6.44 11.27
CA PRO A 75 -2.32 -5.42 12.27
C PRO A 75 -0.82 -5.11 12.26
N PHE A 76 -0.47 -3.91 12.72
CA PHE A 76 0.92 -3.55 12.90
C PHE A 76 1.62 -4.51 13.86
N SER A 77 2.85 -4.88 13.52
CA SER A 77 3.77 -5.63 14.38
C SER A 77 5.20 -5.23 14.06
N GLU A 78 5.97 -4.91 15.10
CA GLU A 78 7.41 -4.66 15.00
C GLU A 78 8.20 -5.93 14.62
N SER A 79 7.60 -7.12 14.79
CA SER A 79 8.26 -8.37 14.41
C SER A 79 8.33 -8.58 12.90
N TYR A 80 7.59 -7.79 12.10
CA TYR A 80 7.58 -7.86 10.64
C TYR A 80 8.60 -6.96 9.96
N ILE A 81 9.30 -6.09 10.73
CA ILE A 81 10.33 -5.19 10.20
C ILE A 81 11.72 -5.63 10.62
N ASN A 82 12.70 -5.36 9.76
CA ASN A 82 14.10 -5.64 10.06
C ASN A 82 14.64 -4.65 11.09
N ASN A 83 15.26 -5.14 12.18
CA ASN A 83 15.75 -4.26 13.24
C ASN A 83 16.67 -3.14 12.68
N ALA A 84 16.43 -1.91 13.13
CA ALA A 84 17.14 -0.71 12.67
C ALA A 84 18.67 -0.75 12.87
N SER A 85 19.19 -1.60 13.75
CA SER A 85 20.65 -1.77 13.97
C SER A 85 21.30 -2.80 13.05
N ASN A 86 20.52 -3.69 12.41
CA ASN A 86 21.06 -4.79 11.62
C ASN A 86 21.85 -4.33 10.39
N TYR A 87 21.60 -3.12 9.87
CA TYR A 87 22.37 -2.57 8.74
C TYR A 87 23.89 -2.57 8.98
N GLN A 88 24.33 -2.44 10.23
CA GLN A 88 25.74 -2.44 10.61
C GLN A 88 26.40 -3.82 10.44
N GLN A 89 25.60 -4.88 10.42
CA GLN A 89 26.06 -6.27 10.34
C GLN A 89 26.18 -6.76 8.88
N TYR A 90 25.71 -5.98 7.90
CA TYR A 90 25.80 -6.34 6.49
C TYR A 90 27.15 -5.92 5.92
N THR A 91 28.11 -6.83 5.98
CA THR A 91 29.52 -6.56 5.63
C THR A 91 29.87 -6.78 4.16
N THR A 92 28.98 -7.39 3.38
CA THR A 92 29.20 -7.69 1.95
C THR A 92 28.23 -6.90 1.08
N SER A 93 28.67 -6.45 -0.09
CA SER A 93 27.83 -5.69 -1.03
C SER A 93 26.53 -6.42 -1.40
N PHE A 94 26.57 -7.74 -1.55
CA PHE A 94 25.36 -8.53 -1.80
C PHE A 94 24.34 -8.41 -0.65
N LYS A 95 24.76 -8.65 0.59
CA LYS A 95 23.89 -8.49 1.78
C LYS A 95 23.38 -7.06 1.93
N GLN A 96 24.23 -6.06 1.69
CA GLN A 96 23.82 -4.65 1.74
C GLN A 96 22.74 -4.35 0.69
N ALA A 97 22.92 -4.79 -0.55
CA ALA A 97 21.97 -4.55 -1.64
C ALA A 97 20.61 -5.23 -1.40
N VAL A 98 20.62 -6.49 -0.93
CA VAL A 98 19.37 -7.20 -0.57
C VAL A 98 18.66 -6.47 0.57
N ASN A 99 19.39 -6.08 1.61
CA ASN A 99 18.79 -5.42 2.76
C ASN A 99 18.38 -3.96 2.50
N LEU A 100 18.98 -3.28 1.52
CA LEU A 100 18.51 -1.99 1.04
C LEU A 100 17.05 -2.09 0.55
N GLY A 101 16.74 -3.13 -0.22
CA GLY A 101 15.37 -3.42 -0.67
C GLY A 101 14.42 -3.74 0.49
N ILE A 102 14.88 -4.56 1.46
CA ILE A 102 14.10 -4.91 2.66
C ILE A 102 13.76 -3.65 3.46
N TYR A 103 14.75 -2.79 3.76
CA TYR A 103 14.50 -1.55 4.48
C TYR A 103 13.58 -0.58 3.72
N GLY A 104 13.54 -0.62 2.38
CA GLY A 104 12.56 0.13 1.58
C GLY A 104 11.11 -0.36 1.74
N ILE A 105 10.92 -1.68 1.89
CA ILE A 105 9.62 -2.26 2.21
C ILE A 105 9.23 -1.92 3.66
N ASP A 106 10.16 -2.04 4.60
CA ASP A 106 9.94 -1.69 6.01
C ASP A 106 9.56 -0.21 6.18
N LEU A 107 10.23 0.68 5.45
CA LEU A 107 9.86 2.10 5.36
C LEU A 107 8.41 2.28 4.91
N SER A 108 8.02 1.60 3.84
CA SER A 108 6.65 1.66 3.31
C SER A 108 5.63 1.11 4.31
N TYR A 109 6.00 0.05 5.03
CA TYR A 109 5.16 -0.57 6.04
C TYR A 109 4.97 0.34 7.26
N LEU A 110 6.05 0.91 7.80
CA LEU A 110 5.99 1.88 8.90
C LEU A 110 5.09 3.07 8.55
N ASN A 111 5.25 3.60 7.34
CA ASN A 111 4.47 4.73 6.87
C ASN A 111 2.95 4.46 6.79
N ILE A 112 2.50 3.29 6.31
CA ILE A 112 1.06 3.00 6.25
C ILE A 112 0.39 2.92 7.64
N TYR A 113 1.17 2.67 8.70
CA TYR A 113 0.72 2.69 10.10
C TYR A 113 1.09 3.97 10.87
N ASP A 114 1.38 5.07 10.16
CA ASP A 114 1.66 6.39 10.77
C ASP A 114 2.87 6.41 11.71
N LYS A 115 3.85 5.52 11.48
CA LYS A 115 5.11 5.48 12.24
C LYS A 115 6.14 6.42 11.62
N THR A 116 5.85 7.73 11.63
CA THR A 116 6.65 8.75 10.92
C THR A 116 8.09 8.83 11.42
N GLN A 117 8.31 8.78 12.73
CA GLN A 117 9.66 8.88 13.30
C GLN A 117 10.53 7.68 12.90
N GLU A 118 9.96 6.48 12.98
CA GLU A 118 10.60 5.24 12.55
C GLU A 118 10.80 5.23 11.03
N SER A 119 9.85 5.77 10.26
CA SER A 119 10.00 5.93 8.81
C SER A 119 11.22 6.80 8.47
N LEU A 120 11.40 7.95 9.14
CA LEU A 120 12.59 8.79 8.96
C LEU A 120 13.88 8.06 9.37
N GLN A 121 13.85 7.27 10.44
CA GLN A 121 14.99 6.46 10.85
C GLN A 121 15.38 5.45 9.76
N TYR A 122 14.40 4.76 9.17
CA TYR A 122 14.62 3.76 8.13
C TYR A 122 15.09 4.40 6.83
N LEU A 123 14.58 5.58 6.49
CA LEU A 123 15.11 6.37 5.39
C LEU A 123 16.59 6.73 5.58
N GLY A 124 16.98 7.10 6.80
CA GLY A 124 18.40 7.33 7.13
C GLY A 124 19.26 6.08 6.99
N ILE A 125 18.72 4.89 7.27
CA ILE A 125 19.42 3.61 7.05
C ILE A 125 19.58 3.32 5.56
N ILE A 126 18.52 3.53 4.76
CA ILE A 126 18.55 3.40 3.30
C ILE A 126 19.65 4.29 2.71
N LYS A 127 19.72 5.57 3.12
CA LYS A 127 20.79 6.50 2.70
C LYS A 127 22.19 5.93 2.98
N LYS A 128 22.42 5.47 4.21
CA LYS A 128 23.72 4.87 4.61
C LYS A 128 24.09 3.63 3.81
N LEU A 129 23.12 2.74 3.54
CA LEU A 129 23.35 1.55 2.74
C LEU A 129 23.67 1.91 1.28
N SER A 130 22.96 2.89 0.71
CA SER A 130 23.25 3.41 -0.63
C SER A 130 24.66 4.00 -0.73
N ASP A 131 25.10 4.74 0.29
CA ASP A 131 26.46 5.29 0.37
C ASP A 131 27.52 4.18 0.44
N GLN A 132 27.31 3.18 1.30
CA GLN A 132 28.19 2.02 1.45
C GLN A 132 28.33 1.22 0.15
N LEU A 133 27.23 1.11 -0.60
CA LEU A 133 27.18 0.46 -1.91
C LEU A 133 27.74 1.33 -3.04
N ARG A 134 27.99 2.62 -2.79
CA ARG A 134 28.44 3.62 -3.78
C ARG A 134 27.45 3.74 -4.95
N ILE A 135 26.16 3.62 -4.64
CA ILE A 135 25.07 3.74 -5.62
C ILE A 135 24.20 4.97 -5.37
N THR A 136 24.59 5.84 -4.44
CA THR A 136 23.88 7.09 -4.13
C THR A 136 23.67 7.93 -5.39
N GLU A 137 24.66 8.03 -6.27
CA GLU A 137 24.56 8.74 -7.56
C GLU A 137 23.62 8.05 -8.57
N SER A 138 23.33 6.76 -8.39
CA SER A 138 22.35 6.03 -9.21
C SER A 138 20.91 6.24 -8.74
N PHE A 139 20.74 6.71 -7.50
CA PHE A 139 19.49 7.27 -7.04
C PHE A 139 19.48 8.75 -7.44
N ASP A 140 18.47 9.18 -8.19
CA ASP A 140 18.24 10.60 -8.40
C ASP A 140 18.24 11.29 -7.04
N GLU A 141 19.09 12.30 -6.83
CA GLU A 141 19.25 12.98 -5.54
C GLU A 141 17.88 13.51 -5.03
N GLN A 142 16.97 13.80 -5.97
CA GLN A 142 15.59 14.18 -5.71
C GLN A 142 14.75 13.07 -5.07
N ILE A 143 15.11 11.80 -5.18
CA ILE A 143 14.27 10.70 -4.69
C ILE A 143 14.21 10.69 -3.17
N PHE A 144 15.34 10.93 -2.51
CA PHE A 144 15.38 11.00 -1.05
C PHE A 144 14.61 12.23 -0.55
N GLU A 145 14.78 13.38 -1.20
CA GLU A 145 14.04 14.59 -0.88
C GLU A 145 12.52 14.40 -1.09
N ARG A 146 12.11 13.75 -2.18
CA ARG A 146 10.71 13.43 -2.45
C ARG A 146 10.13 12.51 -1.39
N ILE A 147 10.88 11.52 -0.92
CA ILE A 147 10.46 10.63 0.18
C ILE A 147 10.31 11.45 1.47
N GLU A 148 11.28 12.29 1.83
CA GLU A 148 11.21 13.15 3.03
C GLU A 148 10.00 14.08 3.00
N ASN A 149 9.79 14.77 1.88
CA ASN A 149 8.68 15.72 1.70
C ASN A 149 7.30 15.04 1.69
N ASN A 150 7.24 13.73 1.49
CA ASN A 150 5.99 12.96 1.45
C ASN A 150 5.90 11.93 2.58
N ILE A 151 6.77 11.99 3.59
CA ILE A 151 6.89 10.95 4.62
C ILE A 151 5.61 10.73 5.43
N GLU A 152 4.73 11.74 5.51
CA GLU A 152 3.41 11.67 6.16
C GLU A 152 2.27 11.32 5.19
N ASN A 153 2.53 11.36 3.88
CA ASN A 153 1.53 11.06 2.85
C ASN A 153 1.67 9.61 2.37
N LYS A 154 0.85 8.73 2.93
CA LYS A 154 0.93 7.27 2.72
C LYS A 154 0.93 6.84 1.26
N ASP A 155 -0.09 7.28 0.52
CA ASP A 155 -0.25 6.85 -0.87
C ASP A 155 0.87 7.41 -1.76
N SER A 156 1.26 8.67 -1.53
CA SER A 156 2.37 9.28 -2.25
C SER A 156 3.70 8.59 -1.95
N LEU A 157 3.99 8.27 -0.68
CA LEU A 157 5.25 7.67 -0.28
C LEU A 157 5.43 6.28 -0.90
N VAL A 158 4.41 5.42 -0.78
CA VAL A 158 4.48 4.06 -1.34
C VAL A 158 4.64 4.12 -2.87
N LYS A 159 3.99 5.08 -3.54
CA LYS A 159 4.19 5.31 -4.97
C LYS A 159 5.62 5.72 -5.30
N ILE A 160 6.19 6.71 -4.60
CA ILE A 160 7.57 7.18 -4.83
C ILE A 160 8.57 6.04 -4.65
N ILE A 161 8.44 5.23 -3.58
CA ILE A 161 9.31 4.08 -3.31
C ILE A 161 9.15 3.01 -4.39
N SER A 162 7.94 2.78 -4.88
CA SER A 162 7.68 1.81 -5.94
C SER A 162 8.25 2.24 -7.29
N ASP A 163 8.12 3.53 -7.62
CA ASP A 163 8.75 4.12 -8.80
C ASP A 163 10.28 4.03 -8.72
N ALA A 164 10.86 4.29 -7.54
CA ALA A 164 12.28 4.12 -7.27
C ALA A 164 12.73 2.68 -7.58
N TYR A 165 12.02 1.70 -7.03
CA TYR A 165 12.31 0.29 -7.21
C TYR A 165 12.23 -0.13 -8.69
N ALA A 166 11.17 0.27 -9.39
CA ALA A 166 10.98 -0.03 -10.80
C ALA A 166 12.09 0.60 -11.68
N ASN A 167 12.48 1.84 -11.38
CA ASN A 167 13.56 2.51 -12.11
C ASN A 167 14.92 1.85 -11.86
N SER A 168 15.20 1.44 -10.62
CA SER A 168 16.41 0.67 -10.30
C SER A 168 16.43 -0.67 -11.03
N ASP A 169 15.32 -1.41 -11.06
CA ASP A 169 15.21 -2.66 -11.81
C ASP A 169 15.48 -2.46 -13.32
N LEU A 170 14.85 -1.46 -13.93
CA LEU A 170 15.06 -1.11 -15.34
C LEU A 170 16.50 -0.73 -15.63
N TYR A 171 17.15 0.03 -14.75
CA TYR A 171 18.56 0.39 -14.87
C TYR A 171 19.45 -0.86 -14.90
N LEU A 172 19.19 -1.80 -14.00
CA LEU A 172 20.05 -2.98 -13.87
C LEU A 172 19.87 -3.95 -15.06
N LYS A 173 18.64 -4.11 -15.56
CA LYS A 173 18.35 -4.86 -16.80
C LYS A 173 19.02 -4.25 -18.03
N LYS A 174 18.99 -2.93 -18.19
CA LYS A 174 19.60 -2.24 -19.34
C LYS A 174 21.12 -2.31 -19.36
N ASN A 175 21.76 -2.48 -18.20
CA ASN A 175 23.21 -2.53 -18.05
C ASN A 175 23.76 -3.96 -17.93
N GLU A 176 22.99 -4.97 -18.35
CA GLU A 176 23.38 -6.40 -18.36
C GLU A 176 23.90 -6.90 -17.00
N ARG A 177 23.46 -6.30 -15.89
CA ARG A 177 23.88 -6.76 -14.57
C ARG A 177 23.16 -8.04 -14.14
N TYR A 178 22.06 -8.41 -14.81
CA TYR A 178 21.37 -9.71 -14.79
C TYR A 178 20.51 -9.89 -16.04
#